data_AF-A0A5E4I0N8-F1
#
_entry.id   AF-A0A5E4I0N8-F1
#
_cell.length_a   1.000
_cell.length_b   1.000
_cell.length_c   1.000
_cell.angle_alpha   90.00
_cell.angle_beta   90.00
_cell.angle_gamma   90.00
#
_symmetry.space_group_name_H-M   'P 1'
#
loop_
_entity.id
_entity.type
_entity.pdbx_description
1 polymer ?
#
loop_
_entity_poly.entity_id
_entity_poly.type
_entity_poly.pdbx_seq_one_letter_code
_entity_poly.pdbx_strand_id
1 'polypeptide(L)'
;MVSADSKIKIRESRPIDRFKNQGKVLERFGEAGISVYEAVVEGLDAGAIAQRLGMPIEKILEILSFMEGAGMLEAMGGTDAPAQAQRVGAARAGGFASGAGKYGEGDEAGSAKAGAGGFGTDENDAGNPSESDEAPSDEGQKGRIKPRQEFGKDADEEEISVIPAGLSSLEKLIYEKYGPVGIKVYNLIDGEKTAEEILNETHISEVKLVEILEFMDEHGIIKLEKPEEKKGEEAPSAPVEKFKPILEEETDPAAAAARAKKDALKPPAPPAKKQKWVEPPSDIEEMIDIIPIDVPALAPLAFAQKAELSATLPLKFGKLGMDMFKLIDGKTDFVEIALQMHCSLFEIDDVLGFFGKKNFVSFAQLPREEIRKKYGDDGFSIYKKYGRDGVYLYELIGKEKSLRDIILLSKIEPKRAVEIFVFIHQVLGLDVPFDKDMIYRQLGIK
;
A
#
# COMPACT_ATOMS: atom_id res chain seq x y z
N MET A 1 -9.41 9.30 -28.25
CA MET A 1 -8.17 9.84 -28.85
C MET A 1 -7.89 11.16 -28.17
N VAL A 2 -6.94 11.14 -27.25
CA VAL A 2 -6.46 12.32 -26.52
C VAL A 2 -5.91 13.35 -27.51
N SER A 3 -6.47 14.57 -27.51
CA SER A 3 -5.91 15.73 -28.23
C SER A 3 -5.03 16.58 -27.30
N ALA A 4 -4.20 17.46 -27.87
CA ALA A 4 -3.30 18.30 -27.10
C ALA A 4 -4.00 19.16 -26.03
N ASP A 5 -5.23 19.58 -26.31
CA ASP A 5 -6.03 20.47 -25.45
C ASP A 5 -7.07 19.73 -24.60
N SER A 6 -7.09 18.40 -24.63
CA SER A 6 -8.06 17.61 -23.88
C SER A 6 -7.77 17.68 -22.38
N LYS A 7 -8.82 17.88 -21.56
CA LYS A 7 -8.72 17.65 -20.12
C LYS A 7 -8.69 16.15 -19.85
N ILE A 8 -7.62 15.71 -19.20
CA ILE A 8 -7.37 14.30 -18.91
C ILE A 8 -7.68 14.06 -17.43
N LYS A 9 -8.44 13.01 -17.14
CA LYS A 9 -8.67 12.56 -15.78
C LYS A 9 -8.22 11.11 -15.63
N ILE A 10 -7.48 10.82 -14.57
CA ILE A 10 -7.09 9.46 -14.22
C ILE A 10 -8.29 8.70 -13.66
N ARG A 11 -8.47 7.47 -14.14
CA ARG A 11 -9.51 6.55 -13.67
C ARG A 11 -8.86 5.51 -12.75
N GLU A 12 -8.60 5.91 -11.51
CA GLU A 12 -8.06 5.03 -10.48
C GLU A 12 -9.01 5.01 -9.29
N SER A 13 -9.43 3.81 -8.91
CA SER A 13 -10.37 3.61 -7.81
C SER A 13 -9.64 3.43 -6.49
N ARG A 14 -8.44 2.82 -6.54
CA ARG A 14 -7.68 2.43 -5.36
C ARG A 14 -6.18 2.73 -5.54
N PRO A 15 -5.46 2.99 -4.44
CA PRO A 15 -4.01 3.02 -4.39
C PRO A 15 -3.25 1.98 -5.22
N ILE A 16 -3.74 0.74 -5.19
CA ILE A 16 -3.12 -0.36 -5.88
C ILE A 16 -3.22 -0.21 -7.40
N ASP A 17 -4.30 0.38 -7.91
CA ASP A 17 -4.51 0.61 -9.34
C ASP A 17 -3.43 1.56 -9.86
N ARG A 18 -3.10 2.62 -9.08
CA ARG A 18 -2.00 3.54 -9.38
C ARG A 18 -0.68 2.79 -9.55
N PHE A 19 -0.34 1.92 -8.61
CA PHE A 19 0.90 1.16 -8.68
C PHE A 19 0.95 0.22 -9.89
N LYS A 20 -0.15 -0.49 -10.18
CA LYS A 20 -0.27 -1.33 -11.37
C LYS A 20 -0.09 -0.52 -12.66
N ASN A 21 -0.72 0.65 -12.72
CA ASN A 21 -0.66 1.54 -13.88
C ASN A 21 0.74 2.12 -14.07
N GLN A 22 1.38 2.58 -12.99
CA GLN A 22 2.78 3.03 -13.02
C GLN A 22 3.71 1.91 -13.50
N GLY A 23 3.56 0.68 -13.00
CA GLY A 23 4.34 -0.47 -13.45
C GLY A 23 4.25 -0.71 -14.96
N LYS A 24 3.02 -0.74 -15.51
CA LYS A 24 2.78 -0.89 -16.95
C LYS A 24 3.38 0.25 -17.79
N VAL A 25 3.28 1.50 -17.31
CA VAL A 25 3.83 2.67 -17.99
C VAL A 25 5.36 2.65 -17.96
N LEU A 26 5.97 2.29 -16.83
CA LEU A 26 7.41 2.16 -16.67
C LEU A 26 7.99 1.07 -17.55
N GLU A 27 7.35 -0.09 -17.61
CA GLU A 27 7.77 -1.20 -18.48
C GLU A 27 7.79 -0.78 -19.95
N ARG A 28 6.78 -0.02 -20.39
CA ARG A 28 6.64 0.38 -21.79
C ARG A 28 7.50 1.59 -22.20
N PHE A 29 7.61 2.59 -21.34
CA PHE A 29 8.17 3.90 -21.69
C PHE A 29 9.34 4.35 -20.79
N GLY A 30 9.73 3.53 -19.81
CA GLY A 30 10.77 3.85 -18.85
C GLY A 30 10.40 5.01 -17.92
N GLU A 31 11.42 5.68 -17.37
CA GLU A 31 11.25 6.82 -16.45
C GLU A 31 10.49 7.97 -17.09
N ALA A 32 10.67 8.19 -18.39
CA ALA A 32 9.94 9.21 -19.15
C ALA A 32 8.42 8.99 -19.08
N GLY A 33 7.96 7.74 -19.14
CA GLY A 33 6.56 7.40 -18.98
C GLY A 33 6.02 7.74 -17.59
N ILE A 34 6.78 7.42 -16.54
CA ILE A 34 6.40 7.72 -15.15
C ILE A 34 6.26 9.23 -14.95
N SER A 35 7.19 10.03 -15.46
CA SER A 35 7.10 11.50 -15.35
C SER A 35 5.85 12.06 -16.05
N VAL A 36 5.45 11.49 -17.19
CA VAL A 36 4.20 11.86 -17.86
C VAL A 36 3.00 11.48 -17.01
N TYR A 37 2.97 10.24 -16.52
CA TYR A 37 1.90 9.74 -15.67
C TYR A 37 1.71 10.62 -14.43
N GLU A 38 2.79 10.97 -13.71
CA GLU A 38 2.76 11.86 -12.55
C GLU A 38 2.22 13.25 -12.90
N ALA A 39 2.62 13.81 -14.05
CA ALA A 39 2.13 15.10 -14.50
C ALA A 39 0.62 15.07 -14.81
N VAL A 40 0.10 13.93 -15.31
CA VAL A 40 -1.35 13.73 -15.48
C VAL A 40 -2.07 13.61 -14.13
N VAL A 41 -1.47 12.97 -13.12
CA VAL A 41 -2.00 12.94 -11.74
C VAL A 41 -2.16 14.36 -11.20
N GLU A 42 -1.25 15.26 -11.55
CA GLU A 42 -1.29 16.68 -11.18
C GLU A 42 -2.30 17.49 -12.01
N GLY A 43 -3.01 16.84 -12.94
CA GLY A 43 -4.08 17.45 -13.74
C GLY A 43 -3.57 18.31 -14.90
N LEU A 44 -2.32 18.12 -15.34
CA LEU A 44 -1.77 18.83 -16.49
C LEU A 44 -2.29 18.26 -17.81
N ASP A 45 -2.52 19.13 -18.79
CA ASP A 45 -2.81 18.74 -20.18
C ASP A 45 -1.52 18.39 -20.95
N ALA A 46 -1.68 17.79 -22.13
CA ALA A 46 -0.54 17.28 -22.91
C ALA A 46 0.47 18.38 -23.28
N GLY A 47 -0.01 19.59 -23.58
CA GLY A 47 0.83 20.75 -23.90
C GLY A 47 1.68 21.20 -22.71
N ALA A 48 1.05 21.34 -21.54
CA ALA A 48 1.72 21.69 -20.29
C ALA A 48 2.75 20.61 -19.88
N ILE A 49 2.42 19.33 -20.06
CA ILE A 49 3.35 18.22 -19.79
C ILE A 49 4.57 18.31 -20.72
N ALA A 50 4.35 18.51 -22.03
CA ALA A 50 5.43 18.62 -23.01
C ALA A 50 6.39 19.78 -22.67
N GLN A 51 5.83 20.95 -22.32
CA GLN A 51 6.62 22.11 -21.92
C GLN A 51 7.40 21.85 -20.62
N ARG A 52 6.77 21.24 -19.61
CA ARG A 52 7.39 20.98 -18.30
C ARG A 52 8.52 19.97 -18.39
N LEU A 53 8.34 18.89 -19.16
CA LEU A 53 9.31 17.80 -19.26
C LEU A 53 10.33 18.02 -20.37
N GLY A 54 10.18 19.07 -21.19
CA GLY A 54 11.03 19.30 -22.36
C GLY A 54 10.94 18.16 -23.38
N MET A 55 9.78 17.50 -23.46
CA MET A 55 9.57 16.32 -24.29
C MET A 55 8.76 16.69 -25.54
N PRO A 56 9.05 16.13 -26.73
CA PRO A 56 8.24 16.34 -27.92
C PRO A 56 6.78 15.95 -27.68
N ILE A 57 5.84 16.78 -28.16
CA ILE A 57 4.41 16.58 -27.92
C ILE A 57 3.91 15.24 -28.50
N GLU A 58 4.52 14.78 -29.59
CA GLU A 58 4.19 13.50 -30.23
C GLU A 58 4.45 12.32 -29.29
N LYS A 59 5.56 12.37 -28.54
CA LYS A 59 5.91 11.34 -27.57
C LYS A 59 4.99 11.37 -26.35
N ILE A 60 4.58 12.57 -25.93
CA ILE A 60 3.56 12.72 -24.87
C ILE A 60 2.23 12.10 -25.31
N LEU A 61 1.75 12.42 -26.52
CA LEU A 61 0.51 11.87 -27.06
C LEU A 61 0.57 10.35 -27.23
N GLU A 62 1.73 9.78 -27.61
CA GLU A 62 1.93 8.34 -27.66
C GLU A 62 1.73 7.69 -26.28
N ILE A 63 2.37 8.24 -25.24
CA ILE A 63 2.24 7.74 -23.86
C ILE A 63 0.79 7.87 -23.37
N LEU A 64 0.16 9.02 -23.58
CA LEU A 64 -1.23 9.26 -23.19
C LEU A 64 -2.22 8.34 -23.94
N SER A 65 -1.97 8.06 -25.22
CA SER A 65 -2.79 7.13 -26.00
C SER A 65 -2.66 5.69 -25.50
N PHE A 66 -1.46 5.29 -25.05
CA PHE A 66 -1.30 4.00 -24.38
C PHE A 66 -2.08 3.96 -23.06
N MET A 67 -1.98 5.01 -22.24
CA MET A 67 -2.68 5.09 -20.96
C MET A 67 -4.21 5.10 -21.14
N GLU A 68 -4.73 5.81 -22.16
CA GLU A 68 -6.15 5.75 -22.56
C GLU A 68 -6.53 4.32 -23.00
N GLY A 69 -5.73 3.68 -23.86
CA GLY A 69 -5.97 2.31 -24.35
C GLY A 69 -5.89 1.23 -23.26
N ALA A 70 -5.09 1.45 -22.22
CA ALA A 70 -5.00 0.59 -21.05
C ALA A 70 -6.10 0.85 -20.00
N GLY A 71 -7.01 1.79 -20.27
CA GLY A 71 -8.12 2.14 -19.37
C GLY A 71 -7.70 2.95 -18.14
N MET A 72 -6.50 3.53 -18.14
CA MET A 72 -5.97 4.34 -17.02
C MET A 72 -6.53 5.76 -17.04
N LEU A 73 -6.92 6.26 -18.22
CA LEU A 73 -7.37 7.62 -18.45
C LEU A 73 -8.79 7.65 -19.03
N GLU A 74 -9.51 8.71 -18.69
CA GLU A 74 -10.75 9.11 -19.33
C GLU A 74 -10.57 10.52 -19.89
N ALA A 75 -10.66 10.65 -21.21
CA ALA A 75 -10.66 11.95 -21.86
C ALA A 75 -11.99 12.64 -21.55
N MET A 76 -11.97 13.71 -20.77
CA MET A 76 -13.16 14.52 -20.57
C MET A 76 -13.34 15.36 -21.84
N GLY A 77 -14.11 14.79 -22.78
CA GLY A 77 -14.47 15.47 -24.01
C GLY A 77 -15.01 16.86 -23.69
N GLY A 78 -14.35 17.89 -24.23
CA GLY A 78 -14.98 19.19 -24.35
C GLY A 78 -16.31 18.96 -25.04
N THR A 79 -17.39 19.40 -24.41
CA THR A 79 -18.74 19.29 -24.94
C THR A 79 -18.76 19.74 -26.40
N ASP A 80 -18.81 18.80 -27.32
CA ASP A 80 -19.29 19.05 -28.66
C ASP A 80 -20.73 19.55 -28.48
N ALA A 81 -20.92 20.85 -28.67
CA ALA A 81 -22.25 21.42 -28.82
C ALA A 81 -22.98 20.59 -29.90
N PRO A 82 -24.18 20.07 -29.64
CA PRO A 82 -24.84 19.18 -30.58
C PRO A 82 -25.09 19.94 -31.87
N ALA A 83 -24.45 19.49 -32.95
CA ALA A 83 -24.77 19.91 -34.30
C ALA A 83 -26.25 19.58 -34.56
N GLN A 84 -27.11 20.61 -34.49
CA GLN A 84 -28.52 20.49 -34.79
C GLN A 84 -28.70 20.06 -36.24
N ALA A 85 -29.47 18.99 -36.40
CA ALA A 85 -29.97 18.49 -37.65
C ALA A 85 -30.71 19.56 -38.46
N GLN A 86 -30.20 19.92 -39.63
CA GLN A 86 -31.03 20.40 -40.73
C GLN A 86 -31.39 19.21 -41.63
N ARG A 87 -32.53 18.60 -41.32
CA ARG A 87 -33.34 17.85 -42.29
C ARG A 87 -34.34 18.82 -42.91
N VAL A 88 -34.12 19.22 -44.16
CA VAL A 88 -35.15 19.63 -45.13
C VAL A 88 -34.62 19.14 -46.48
N GLY A 89 -35.14 18.07 -47.07
CA GLY A 89 -36.37 18.09 -47.86
C GLY A 89 -35.99 17.94 -49.34
N ALA A 90 -36.31 16.79 -49.93
CA ALA A 90 -36.02 16.45 -51.33
C ALA A 90 -36.96 17.15 -52.33
N ALA A 91 -36.44 17.63 -53.47
CA ALA A 91 -37.06 17.47 -54.80
C ALA A 91 -36.25 18.11 -55.97
N ARG A 92 -35.91 17.24 -56.94
CA ARG A 92 -35.94 17.41 -58.41
C ARG A 92 -35.06 18.44 -59.17
N ALA A 93 -34.26 17.84 -60.06
CA ALA A 93 -34.23 18.00 -61.53
C ALA A 93 -33.31 19.04 -62.22
N GLY A 94 -32.64 18.57 -63.28
CA GLY A 94 -31.90 19.33 -64.32
C GLY A 94 -30.47 19.65 -63.90
N GLY A 95 -29.39 19.36 -64.63
CA GLY A 95 -29.18 19.36 -66.08
C GLY A 95 -28.14 20.44 -66.40
N PHE A 96 -27.17 20.13 -67.29
CA PHE A 96 -26.11 21.02 -67.82
C PHE A 96 -25.02 21.45 -66.81
N ALA A 97 -23.79 21.80 -67.17
CA ALA A 97 -22.86 21.55 -68.29
C ALA A 97 -21.54 22.23 -67.87
N SER A 98 -20.40 21.71 -68.36
CA SER A 98 -19.11 22.36 -68.62
C SER A 98 -18.75 23.73 -67.98
N GLY A 99 -17.54 23.85 -67.43
CA GLY A 99 -16.88 25.16 -67.26
C GLY A 99 -15.48 25.09 -66.67
N ALA A 100 -14.49 25.44 -67.47
CA ALA A 100 -13.08 25.60 -67.11
C ALA A 100 -12.77 26.97 -66.48
N GLY A 101 -11.61 27.09 -65.81
CA GLY A 101 -10.98 28.34 -65.34
C GLY A 101 -10.39 28.13 -63.93
N LYS A 102 -9.08 28.04 -63.66
CA LYS A 102 -7.86 28.80 -64.03
C LYS A 102 -7.76 30.17 -63.31
N TYR A 103 -6.56 30.41 -62.75
CA TYR A 103 -6.01 31.61 -62.08
C TYR A 103 -6.37 31.79 -60.58
N GLY A 104 -5.44 32.17 -59.68
CA GLY A 104 -4.11 32.72 -59.91
C GLY A 104 -3.18 32.74 -58.68
N GLU A 105 -1.91 32.97 -59.01
CA GLU A 105 -0.79 33.39 -58.17
C GLU A 105 -1.06 34.66 -57.36
N GLY A 106 -0.33 34.82 -56.26
CA GLY A 106 -0.18 36.05 -55.51
C GLY A 106 1.01 35.96 -54.56
N ASP A 107 2.17 36.32 -55.08
CA ASP A 107 3.42 36.61 -54.36
C ASP A 107 3.35 37.91 -53.54
N GLU A 108 4.44 38.17 -52.80
CA GLU A 108 4.90 39.40 -52.13
C GLU A 108 4.71 39.43 -50.60
N ALA A 109 5.76 39.16 -49.81
CA ALA A 109 6.97 39.97 -49.54
C ALA A 109 6.74 41.07 -48.49
N GLY A 110 7.64 41.13 -47.49
CA GLY A 110 7.97 42.40 -46.87
C GLY A 110 8.22 42.41 -45.36
N SER A 111 9.49 42.63 -45.03
CA SER A 111 9.95 43.61 -44.04
C SER A 111 10.23 43.15 -42.60
N ALA A 112 11.53 43.05 -42.37
CA ALA A 112 12.27 43.19 -41.12
C ALA A 112 11.82 44.37 -40.21
N LYS A 113 12.11 44.24 -38.91
CA LYS A 113 12.80 45.30 -38.17
C LYS A 113 13.47 44.78 -36.89
N ALA A 114 14.74 45.14 -36.77
CA ALA A 114 15.57 45.05 -35.58
C ALA A 114 15.11 46.03 -34.49
N GLY A 115 15.41 45.70 -33.23
CA GLY A 115 15.30 46.60 -32.09
C GLY A 115 16.28 46.17 -31.00
N ALA A 116 17.37 46.92 -30.88
CA ALA A 116 18.40 46.82 -29.85
C ALA A 116 18.07 47.72 -28.64
N GLY A 117 18.67 47.41 -27.49
CA GLY A 117 18.73 48.23 -26.26
C GLY A 117 18.38 47.38 -25.04
N GLY A 118 19.23 47.16 -24.03
CA GLY A 118 20.34 47.96 -23.51
C GLY A 118 19.84 48.85 -22.35
N PHE A 119 20.58 48.87 -21.23
CA PHE A 119 20.34 49.51 -19.91
C PHE A 119 19.61 48.62 -18.88
N GLY A 120 20.07 48.47 -17.64
CA GLY A 120 21.21 49.07 -16.93
C GLY A 120 21.24 48.53 -15.50
N THR A 121 22.43 48.24 -15.00
CA THR A 121 22.75 48.06 -13.58
C THR A 121 22.69 49.40 -12.86
N ASP A 122 22.17 49.44 -11.63
CA ASP A 122 22.78 50.27 -10.58
C ASP A 122 22.36 49.79 -9.18
N GLU A 123 23.38 49.77 -8.33
CA GLU A 123 23.37 49.54 -6.89
C GLU A 123 23.00 50.82 -6.11
N ASN A 124 22.82 50.65 -4.80
CA ASN A 124 22.53 51.62 -3.72
C ASN A 124 21.02 51.75 -3.44
N ASP A 125 20.52 51.68 -2.21
CA ASP A 125 20.92 52.53 -1.10
C ASP A 125 20.35 51.98 0.22
N ALA A 126 20.93 52.48 1.31
CA ALA A 126 20.84 52.03 2.67
C ALA A 126 19.52 52.36 3.39
N GLY A 127 19.28 51.62 4.48
CA GLY A 127 19.19 52.26 5.80
C GLY A 127 17.82 52.68 6.34
N ASN A 128 17.23 51.77 7.12
CA ASN A 128 16.74 51.99 8.50
C ASN A 128 15.44 52.85 8.71
N PRO A 129 14.86 52.92 9.93
CA PRO A 129 13.56 52.32 10.22
C PRO A 129 12.55 53.35 10.77
N SER A 130 11.29 52.95 10.91
CA SER A 130 10.39 53.65 11.84
C SER A 130 9.25 52.76 12.30
N GLU A 131 9.21 52.58 13.61
CA GLU A 131 8.05 52.18 14.40
C GLU A 131 6.82 53.03 14.06
N SER A 132 5.64 52.42 14.07
CA SER A 132 4.40 53.09 14.48
C SER A 132 3.47 52.05 15.07
N ASP A 133 3.21 52.20 16.36
CA ASP A 133 2.05 51.68 17.05
C ASP A 133 0.75 51.98 16.28
N GLU A 134 -0.16 51.01 16.22
CA GLU A 134 -1.57 51.18 16.61
C GLU A 134 -2.33 49.86 16.44
N ALA A 135 -2.90 49.38 17.54
CA ALA A 135 -4.04 48.47 17.60
C ALA A 135 -5.26 49.27 18.12
N PRO A 136 -6.47 48.70 18.22
CA PRO A 136 -7.18 47.77 17.35
C PRO A 136 -8.57 48.35 16.95
N SER A 137 -9.22 47.82 15.91
CA SER A 137 -10.67 48.00 15.73
C SER A 137 -11.39 46.67 15.50
N ASP A 138 -12.19 46.37 16.52
CA ASP A 138 -13.29 45.42 16.61
C ASP A 138 -14.43 45.87 15.69
N GLU A 139 -14.90 45.00 14.79
CA GLU A 139 -16.29 45.08 14.33
C GLU A 139 -16.76 43.71 13.80
N GLY A 140 -17.70 43.13 14.54
CA GLY A 140 -18.22 41.79 14.33
C GLY A 140 -19.06 41.62 13.07
N GLN A 141 -18.83 40.52 12.36
CA GLN A 141 -19.79 39.95 11.43
C GLN A 141 -20.43 38.69 12.02
N LYS A 142 -21.68 38.85 12.46
CA LYS A 142 -22.62 37.77 12.75
C LYS A 142 -22.99 37.05 11.46
N GLY A 143 -22.24 36.01 11.12
CA GLY A 143 -22.56 35.04 10.08
C GLY A 143 -23.63 34.05 10.54
N ARG A 144 -24.83 34.17 9.97
CA ARG A 144 -26.02 33.35 10.19
C ARG A 144 -25.78 31.93 9.62
N ILE A 145 -25.52 30.95 10.48
CA ILE A 145 -25.41 29.52 10.11
C ILE A 145 -26.82 29.02 9.73
N LYS A 146 -26.99 28.60 8.46
CA LYS A 146 -28.17 27.87 8.00
C LYS A 146 -28.06 26.38 8.42
N PRO A 147 -29.16 25.73 8.81
CA PRO A 147 -29.15 24.34 9.24
C PRO A 147 -28.99 23.36 8.06
N ARG A 148 -27.98 22.49 8.20
CA ARG A 148 -27.96 21.02 7.96
C ARG A 148 -28.94 20.48 6.90
N GLN A 149 -28.39 20.06 5.77
CA GLN A 149 -29.03 19.12 4.84
C GLN A 149 -28.18 17.85 4.85
N GLU A 150 -28.68 16.81 5.51
CA GLU A 150 -28.06 15.49 5.58
C GLU A 150 -28.17 14.84 4.20
N PHE A 151 -27.03 14.58 3.57
CA PHE A 151 -26.94 13.77 2.37
C PHE A 151 -26.78 12.29 2.73
N GLY A 152 -27.34 11.46 1.84
CA GLY A 152 -27.67 10.07 2.03
C GLY A 152 -26.51 9.21 2.52
N LYS A 153 -26.90 8.30 3.41
CA LYS A 153 -26.14 7.13 3.81
C LYS A 153 -26.28 6.13 2.66
N ASP A 154 -25.29 6.07 1.77
CA ASP A 154 -25.21 5.04 0.75
C ASP A 154 -25.03 3.70 1.47
N ALA A 155 -26.01 2.83 1.29
CA ALA A 155 -26.01 1.48 1.82
C ALA A 155 -24.99 0.68 1.02
N ASP A 156 -24.01 0.12 1.73
CA ASP A 156 -23.16 -0.93 1.20
C ASP A 156 -24.06 -2.07 0.69
N GLU A 157 -24.12 -2.22 -0.63
CA GLU A 157 -24.72 -3.36 -1.29
C GLU A 157 -23.86 -4.58 -0.93
N GLU A 158 -24.23 -5.29 0.13
CA GLU A 158 -23.75 -6.65 0.37
C GLU A 158 -24.15 -7.48 -0.86
N GLU A 159 -23.19 -7.76 -1.73
CA GLU A 159 -23.32 -8.73 -2.82
C GLU A 159 -23.64 -10.08 -2.18
N ILE A 160 -24.95 -10.42 -2.12
CA ILE A 160 -25.42 -11.72 -1.68
C ILE A 160 -24.91 -12.73 -2.71
N SER A 161 -23.79 -13.39 -2.40
CA SER A 161 -23.25 -14.46 -3.23
C SER A 161 -24.26 -15.62 -3.25
N VAL A 162 -24.99 -15.72 -4.35
CA VAL A 162 -25.98 -16.79 -4.55
C VAL A 162 -25.20 -18.10 -4.69
N ILE A 163 -25.22 -18.94 -3.65
CA ILE A 163 -24.60 -20.26 -3.69
C ILE A 163 -25.37 -21.08 -4.74
N PRO A 164 -24.71 -21.58 -5.80
CA PRO A 164 -25.40 -22.36 -6.84
C PRO A 164 -26.02 -23.62 -6.23
N ALA A 165 -27.32 -23.79 -6.42
CA ALA A 165 -28.05 -24.96 -5.95
C ALA A 165 -27.58 -26.20 -6.73
N GLY A 166 -26.97 -27.17 -6.04
CA GLY A 166 -26.48 -28.42 -6.65
C GLY A 166 -25.11 -28.87 -6.18
N LEU A 167 -24.35 -28.02 -5.48
CA LEU A 167 -23.04 -28.41 -4.95
C LEU A 167 -23.18 -29.47 -3.85
N SER A 168 -22.32 -30.49 -3.89
CA SER A 168 -22.13 -31.47 -2.82
C SER A 168 -21.67 -30.78 -1.52
N SER A 169 -21.80 -31.47 -0.38
CA SER A 169 -21.35 -30.91 0.91
C SER A 169 -19.88 -30.48 0.89
N LEU A 170 -19.06 -31.17 0.10
CA LEU A 170 -17.64 -30.88 -0.05
C LEU A 170 -17.40 -29.66 -0.93
N GLU A 171 -18.04 -29.62 -2.09
CA GLU A 171 -17.98 -28.47 -2.98
C GLU A 171 -18.52 -27.21 -2.30
N LYS A 172 -19.56 -27.31 -1.47
CA LYS A 172 -20.04 -26.18 -0.67
C LYS A 172 -18.95 -25.61 0.24
N LEU A 173 -18.20 -26.48 0.91
CA LEU A 173 -17.10 -26.05 1.79
C LEU A 173 -15.99 -25.33 1.00
N ILE A 174 -15.64 -25.88 -0.18
CA ILE A 174 -14.64 -25.27 -1.06
C ILE A 174 -15.14 -23.94 -1.63
N TYR A 175 -16.41 -23.87 -2.03
CA TYR A 175 -17.04 -22.66 -2.57
C TYR A 175 -17.16 -21.56 -1.52
N GLU A 176 -17.48 -21.90 -0.28
CA GLU A 176 -17.58 -20.94 0.82
C GLU A 176 -16.23 -20.27 1.11
N LYS A 177 -15.13 -21.02 1.01
CA LYS A 177 -13.78 -20.50 1.30
C LYS A 177 -13.08 -19.86 0.11
N TYR A 178 -13.24 -20.41 -1.10
CA TYR A 178 -12.49 -20.03 -2.29
C TYR A 178 -13.36 -19.65 -3.49
N GLY A 179 -14.69 -19.63 -3.32
CA GLY A 179 -15.65 -19.26 -4.36
C GLY A 179 -15.68 -20.23 -5.55
N PRO A 180 -16.13 -19.77 -6.73
CA PRO A 180 -16.18 -20.59 -7.94
C PRO A 180 -14.79 -21.05 -8.41
N VAL A 181 -13.75 -20.30 -8.04
CA VAL A 181 -12.35 -20.64 -8.37
C VAL A 181 -11.92 -21.93 -7.68
N GLY A 182 -12.23 -22.10 -6.40
CA GLY A 182 -11.93 -23.34 -5.67
C GLY A 182 -12.62 -24.56 -6.28
N ILE A 183 -13.88 -24.41 -6.70
CA ILE A 183 -14.63 -25.47 -7.40
C ILE A 183 -13.96 -25.83 -8.72
N LYS A 184 -13.50 -24.83 -9.48
CA LYS A 184 -12.81 -25.09 -10.75
C LYS A 184 -11.52 -25.87 -10.53
N VAL A 185 -10.72 -25.51 -9.53
CA VAL A 185 -9.51 -26.27 -9.14
C VAL A 185 -9.88 -27.69 -8.74
N TYR A 186 -10.88 -27.87 -7.88
CA TYR A 186 -11.35 -29.19 -7.44
C TYR A 186 -11.71 -30.10 -8.63
N ASN A 187 -12.44 -29.58 -9.61
CA ASN A 187 -12.85 -30.32 -10.81
C ASN A 187 -11.68 -30.68 -11.75
N LEU A 188 -10.53 -30.02 -11.60
CA LEU A 188 -9.33 -30.28 -12.41
C LEU A 188 -8.37 -31.26 -11.75
N ILE A 189 -8.57 -31.62 -10.48
CA ILE A 189 -7.76 -32.63 -9.79
C ILE A 189 -8.34 -34.01 -10.10
N ASP A 190 -8.07 -34.49 -11.31
CA ASP A 190 -8.43 -35.83 -11.79
C ASP A 190 -7.34 -36.88 -11.54
N GLY A 191 -6.17 -36.45 -11.05
CA GLY A 191 -5.00 -37.28 -10.81
C GLY A 191 -4.07 -37.42 -12.03
N GLU A 192 -4.44 -36.85 -13.17
CA GLU A 192 -3.60 -36.81 -14.38
C GLU A 192 -2.94 -35.44 -14.56
N LYS A 193 -3.65 -34.36 -14.22
CA LYS A 193 -3.15 -32.99 -14.38
C LYS A 193 -2.10 -32.63 -13.35
N THR A 194 -1.04 -31.97 -13.82
CA THR A 194 0.00 -31.37 -12.99
C THR A 194 -0.44 -30.02 -12.43
N ALA A 195 0.18 -29.57 -11.33
CA ALA A 195 -0.10 -28.26 -10.75
C ALA A 195 0.11 -27.11 -11.77
N GLU A 196 1.11 -27.22 -12.64
CA GLU A 196 1.39 -26.24 -13.71
C GLU A 196 0.24 -26.16 -14.72
N GLU A 197 -0.34 -27.29 -15.11
CA GLU A 197 -1.51 -27.32 -16.01
C GLU A 197 -2.75 -26.71 -15.36
N ILE A 198 -2.96 -26.97 -14.07
CA ILE A 198 -4.06 -26.39 -13.31
C ILE A 198 -3.90 -24.86 -13.21
N LEU A 199 -2.68 -24.35 -12.97
CA LEU A 199 -2.40 -22.89 -12.96
C LEU A 199 -2.74 -22.26 -14.31
N ASN A 200 -2.30 -22.88 -15.40
CA ASN A 200 -2.52 -22.38 -16.75
C ASN A 200 -4.01 -22.35 -17.12
N GLU A 201 -4.81 -23.32 -16.68
CA GLU A 201 -6.24 -23.41 -17.02
C GLU A 201 -7.14 -22.55 -16.12
N THR A 202 -6.73 -22.32 -14.87
CA THR A 202 -7.50 -21.53 -13.90
C THR A 202 -7.11 -20.06 -13.86
N HIS A 203 -5.93 -19.70 -14.34
CA HIS A 203 -5.37 -18.34 -14.27
C HIS A 203 -5.31 -17.79 -12.84
N ILE A 204 -5.03 -18.65 -11.86
CA ILE A 204 -4.78 -18.24 -10.48
C ILE A 204 -3.29 -18.16 -10.20
N SER A 205 -2.91 -17.41 -9.18
CA SER A 205 -1.52 -17.36 -8.72
C SER A 205 -1.11 -18.70 -8.08
N GLU A 206 0.17 -19.04 -8.20
CA GLU A 206 0.76 -20.24 -7.59
C GLU A 206 0.47 -20.33 -6.08
N VAL A 207 0.64 -19.22 -5.36
CA VAL A 207 0.36 -19.11 -3.92
C VAL A 207 -1.09 -19.52 -3.61
N LYS A 208 -2.04 -19.01 -4.39
CA LYS A 208 -3.47 -19.31 -4.19
C LYS A 208 -3.80 -20.76 -4.55
N LEU A 209 -3.15 -21.34 -5.56
CA LEU A 209 -3.31 -22.76 -5.86
C LEU A 209 -2.80 -23.62 -4.70
N VAL A 210 -1.61 -23.33 -4.17
CA VAL A 210 -1.02 -24.06 -3.04
C VAL A 210 -1.95 -24.00 -1.83
N GLU A 211 -2.48 -22.82 -1.49
CA GLU A 211 -3.44 -22.67 -0.38
C GLU A 211 -4.73 -23.50 -0.57
N ILE A 212 -5.21 -23.63 -1.81
CA ILE A 212 -6.38 -24.46 -2.13
C ILE A 212 -6.04 -25.95 -1.98
N LEU A 213 -4.88 -26.37 -2.50
CA LEU A 213 -4.41 -27.76 -2.45
C LEU A 213 -4.13 -28.21 -1.01
N GLU A 214 -3.46 -27.39 -0.21
CA GLU A 214 -3.21 -27.65 1.21
C GLU A 214 -4.51 -27.79 1.98
N PHE A 215 -5.48 -26.88 1.76
CA PHE A 215 -6.78 -26.99 2.39
C PHE A 215 -7.50 -28.30 2.02
N MET A 216 -7.41 -28.73 0.77
CA MET A 216 -7.99 -29.99 0.32
C MET A 216 -7.27 -31.20 0.93
N ASP A 217 -5.94 -31.17 1.08
CA ASP A 217 -5.15 -32.23 1.73
C ASP A 217 -5.48 -32.34 3.22
N GLU A 218 -5.57 -31.21 3.93
CA GLU A 218 -5.95 -31.14 5.36
C GLU A 218 -7.34 -31.72 5.63
N HIS A 219 -8.27 -31.55 4.69
CA HIS A 219 -9.64 -32.08 4.80
C HIS A 219 -9.77 -33.51 4.24
N GLY A 220 -8.65 -34.12 3.83
CA GLY A 220 -8.61 -35.48 3.29
C GLY A 220 -9.33 -35.63 1.95
N ILE A 221 -9.44 -34.54 1.19
CA ILE A 221 -10.07 -34.48 -0.14
C ILE A 221 -9.10 -35.00 -1.19
N ILE A 222 -7.85 -34.57 -1.09
CA ILE A 222 -6.74 -34.99 -1.94
C ILE A 222 -5.62 -35.52 -1.07
N LYS A 223 -4.63 -36.15 -1.69
CA LYS A 223 -3.40 -36.57 -1.02
C LYS A 223 -2.22 -36.08 -1.85
N LEU A 224 -1.45 -35.14 -1.32
CA LEU A 224 -0.27 -34.62 -2.01
C LEU A 224 0.88 -35.63 -1.86
N GLU A 225 1.25 -36.29 -2.95
CA GLU A 225 2.47 -37.11 -3.00
C GLU A 225 3.69 -36.18 -3.03
N LYS A 226 4.34 -36.01 -1.87
CA LYS A 226 5.65 -35.36 -1.81
C LYS A 226 6.63 -36.21 -2.60
N PRO A 227 7.39 -35.65 -3.56
CA PRO A 227 8.36 -36.42 -4.32
C PRO A 227 9.31 -37.10 -3.34
N GLU A 228 9.29 -38.43 -3.31
CA GLU A 228 10.23 -39.20 -2.50
C GLU A 228 11.65 -38.81 -2.95
N GLU A 229 12.42 -38.22 -2.03
CA GLU A 229 13.85 -38.05 -2.21
C GLU A 229 14.44 -39.41 -2.59
N LYS A 230 14.83 -39.56 -3.86
CA LYS A 230 15.55 -40.72 -4.34
C LYS A 230 16.83 -40.86 -3.53
N LYS A 231 16.80 -41.74 -2.51
CA LYS A 231 17.97 -42.32 -1.86
C LYS A 231 18.82 -42.99 -2.95
N GLY A 232 19.84 -42.26 -3.39
CA GLY A 232 20.88 -42.74 -4.28
C GLY A 232 21.76 -43.77 -3.58
N GLU A 233 22.07 -44.79 -4.36
CA GLU A 233 22.97 -45.94 -4.17
C GLU A 233 24.15 -45.76 -3.21
N GLU A 234 24.28 -46.76 -2.33
CA GLU A 234 25.47 -47.09 -1.56
C GLU A 234 26.63 -47.55 -2.47
N ALA A 235 27.82 -47.01 -2.23
CA ALA A 235 29.11 -47.60 -2.57
C ALA A 235 30.05 -47.47 -1.34
N PRO A 236 31.06 -48.34 -1.20
CA PRO A 236 31.27 -49.09 0.05
C PRO A 236 32.12 -48.40 1.11
N SER A 237 31.82 -48.83 2.34
CA SER A 237 32.43 -48.53 3.63
C SER A 237 33.96 -48.64 3.69
N ALA A 238 34.61 -47.61 4.23
CA ALA A 238 35.86 -47.71 4.98
C ALA A 238 35.58 -47.37 6.46
N PRO A 239 36.11 -48.12 7.44
CA PRO A 239 35.76 -47.97 8.84
C PRO A 239 36.57 -46.84 9.48
N VAL A 240 35.90 -45.79 9.93
CA VAL A 240 36.51 -44.78 10.81
C VAL A 240 36.01 -45.01 12.23
N GLU A 241 36.98 -45.05 13.14
CA GLU A 241 36.88 -45.53 14.50
C GLU A 241 35.99 -44.68 15.40
N LYS A 242 35.32 -45.39 16.32
CA LYS A 242 34.56 -44.84 17.44
C LYS A 242 35.45 -43.97 18.34
N PHE A 243 35.23 -42.67 18.32
CA PHE A 243 35.68 -41.79 19.40
C PHE A 243 34.73 -41.92 20.59
N LYS A 244 35.27 -42.44 21.71
CA LYS A 244 34.61 -42.41 23.03
C LYS A 244 34.86 -41.03 23.67
N PRO A 245 33.85 -40.39 24.28
CA PRO A 245 34.10 -39.31 25.21
C PRO A 245 34.51 -39.88 26.57
N ILE A 246 35.76 -39.62 26.93
CA ILE A 246 36.30 -39.59 28.29
C ILE A 246 36.37 -38.08 28.59
N LEU A 247 35.78 -37.53 29.66
CA LEU A 247 36.31 -37.59 31.01
C LEU A 247 35.24 -37.07 31.98
N GLU A 248 35.12 -37.77 33.11
CA GLU A 248 34.38 -37.40 34.31
C GLU A 248 35.08 -36.22 35.00
N GLU A 249 34.32 -35.22 35.45
CA GLU A 249 34.79 -34.21 36.39
C GLU A 249 34.18 -34.52 37.77
N GLU A 250 35.06 -34.93 38.69
CA GLU A 250 34.75 -35.17 40.10
C GLU A 250 34.28 -33.89 40.78
N THR A 251 33.07 -33.90 41.32
CA THR A 251 32.64 -32.91 42.32
C THR A 251 32.61 -33.56 43.70
N ASP A 252 33.42 -32.99 44.58
CA ASP A 252 33.73 -33.37 45.94
C ASP A 252 32.49 -33.39 46.88
N PRO A 253 32.22 -34.46 47.65
CA PRO A 253 30.99 -34.61 48.42
C PRO A 253 31.11 -34.07 49.86
N ALA A 254 31.31 -32.76 50.04
CA ALA A 254 31.41 -32.15 51.37
C ALA A 254 30.49 -30.93 51.64
N ALA A 255 29.61 -30.51 50.72
CA ALA A 255 28.81 -29.28 50.90
C ALA A 255 27.27 -29.45 50.86
N ALA A 256 26.73 -30.67 50.76
CA ALA A 256 25.28 -30.88 50.56
C ALA A 256 24.47 -31.25 51.83
N ALA A 257 25.03 -31.11 53.03
CA ALA A 257 24.39 -31.56 54.28
C ALA A 257 23.66 -30.46 55.09
N ALA A 258 23.36 -29.29 54.52
CA ALA A 258 22.71 -28.21 55.26
C ALA A 258 21.68 -27.41 54.43
N ARG A 259 20.54 -28.02 54.10
CA ARG A 259 19.28 -27.27 53.82
C ARG A 259 17.99 -28.11 53.73
N ALA A 260 17.97 -29.33 54.28
CA ALA A 260 16.79 -30.18 54.30
C ALA A 260 16.15 -30.29 55.70
N LYS A 261 15.83 -29.16 56.36
CA LYS A 261 14.93 -29.13 57.54
C LYS A 261 14.25 -27.77 57.69
N LYS A 262 13.26 -27.47 56.85
CA LYS A 262 12.09 -26.65 57.22
C LYS A 262 10.99 -26.84 56.18
N ASP A 263 9.75 -26.83 56.67
CA ASP A 263 8.50 -26.80 55.90
C ASP A 263 7.93 -28.15 55.45
N ALA A 264 7.83 -29.07 56.41
CA ALA A 264 6.71 -30.00 56.46
C ALA A 264 5.59 -29.37 57.29
N LEU A 265 4.59 -28.74 56.64
CA LEU A 265 3.18 -28.66 57.10
C LEU A 265 2.34 -27.83 56.10
N LYS A 266 1.76 -28.48 55.10
CA LYS A 266 0.56 -27.99 54.41
C LYS A 266 -0.25 -29.16 53.80
N PRO A 267 -1.57 -29.23 54.00
CA PRO A 267 -2.41 -30.34 53.55
C PRO A 267 -2.60 -30.39 52.03
N PRO A 268 -2.96 -31.57 51.45
CA PRO A 268 -2.97 -31.78 50.00
C PRO A 268 -4.20 -31.15 49.33
N ALA A 269 -3.96 -30.41 48.25
CA ALA A 269 -4.99 -29.94 47.32
C ALA A 269 -5.38 -31.06 46.32
N PRO A 270 -6.63 -31.07 45.81
CA PRO A 270 -7.15 -32.13 44.95
C PRO A 270 -6.46 -32.17 43.57
N PRO A 271 -6.41 -33.34 42.91
CA PRO A 271 -5.60 -33.56 41.72
C PRO A 271 -6.13 -32.76 40.52
N ALA A 272 -5.33 -31.78 40.08
CA ALA A 272 -5.52 -31.11 38.80
C ALA A 272 -5.27 -32.11 37.67
N LYS A 273 -6.27 -32.27 36.78
CA LYS A 273 -6.17 -33.04 35.55
C LYS A 273 -4.98 -32.53 34.74
N LYS A 274 -4.02 -33.41 34.47
CA LYS A 274 -2.89 -33.15 33.56
C LYS A 274 -3.46 -32.91 32.16
N GLN A 275 -3.67 -31.65 31.80
CA GLN A 275 -3.77 -31.26 30.40
C GLN A 275 -2.40 -31.53 29.77
N LYS A 276 -2.41 -32.42 28.79
CA LYS A 276 -1.28 -32.78 27.96
C LYS A 276 -0.85 -31.49 27.24
N TRP A 277 0.28 -30.93 27.67
CA TRP A 277 0.94 -29.85 26.94
C TRP A 277 1.28 -30.41 25.57
N VAL A 278 0.62 -29.88 24.54
CA VAL A 278 0.99 -30.11 23.15
C VAL A 278 2.12 -29.12 22.91
N GLU A 279 3.33 -29.64 22.71
CA GLU A 279 4.44 -28.80 22.27
C GLU A 279 4.07 -28.16 20.92
N PRO A 280 4.21 -26.83 20.77
CA PRO A 280 3.97 -26.20 19.49
C PRO A 280 4.92 -26.80 18.44
N PRO A 281 4.45 -27.00 17.19
CA PRO A 281 5.29 -27.57 16.14
C PRO A 281 6.57 -26.76 15.97
N SER A 282 7.68 -27.49 15.89
CA SER A 282 9.07 -26.99 15.86
C SER A 282 9.47 -26.30 14.55
N ASP A 283 8.53 -26.07 13.64
CA ASP A 283 8.74 -25.33 12.40
C ASP A 283 8.62 -23.81 12.66
N ILE A 284 9.29 -23.36 13.72
CA ILE A 284 9.49 -21.95 14.01
C ILE A 284 10.61 -21.50 13.07
N GLU A 285 10.21 -21.22 11.82
CA GLU A 285 10.92 -20.31 10.93
C GLU A 285 11.47 -19.15 11.76
N GLU A 286 12.74 -18.81 11.56
CA GLU A 286 13.45 -17.71 12.21
C GLU A 286 12.47 -16.60 12.57
N MET A 287 12.11 -16.48 13.85
CA MET A 287 11.18 -15.46 14.33
C MET A 287 11.86 -14.12 14.10
N ILE A 288 11.63 -13.56 12.92
CA ILE A 288 11.79 -12.14 12.65
C ILE A 288 11.07 -11.46 13.81
N ASP A 289 11.74 -10.54 14.49
CA ASP A 289 11.13 -9.76 15.58
C ASP A 289 9.99 -8.93 14.98
N ILE A 290 8.80 -9.53 14.90
CA ILE A 290 7.59 -8.91 14.37
C ILE A 290 7.14 -7.89 15.40
N ILE A 291 7.32 -6.62 15.06
CA ILE A 291 6.86 -5.52 15.90
C ILE A 291 5.31 -5.47 15.81
N PRO A 292 4.59 -5.61 16.94
CA PRO A 292 3.13 -5.61 16.94
C PRO A 292 2.56 -4.24 16.58
N ILE A 293 1.28 -4.20 16.21
CA ILE A 293 0.53 -2.96 16.07
C ILE A 293 -0.12 -2.68 17.42
N ASP A 294 0.20 -1.54 18.03
CA ASP A 294 -0.34 -1.15 19.34
C ASP A 294 -1.49 -0.14 19.19
N VAL A 295 -2.43 -0.21 20.12
CA VAL A 295 -3.54 0.71 20.31
C VAL A 295 -3.31 1.50 21.60
N PRO A 296 -3.02 2.81 21.52
CA PRO A 296 -2.87 3.66 22.69
C PRO A 296 -4.24 4.04 23.26
N ALA A 297 -4.40 3.88 24.56
CA ALA A 297 -5.57 4.30 25.32
C ALA A 297 -5.15 5.22 26.46
N LEU A 298 -5.92 6.29 26.70
CA LEU A 298 -5.66 7.19 27.82
C LEU A 298 -5.82 6.46 29.15
N ALA A 299 -4.79 6.56 29.99
CA ALA A 299 -4.89 6.10 31.37
C ALA A 299 -5.88 6.97 32.15
N PRO A 300 -6.47 6.46 33.24
CA PRO A 300 -7.27 7.28 34.15
C PRO A 300 -6.35 8.28 34.89
N LEU A 301 -6.20 9.47 34.30
CA LEU A 301 -5.31 10.51 34.79
C LEU A 301 -5.92 11.34 35.93
N ALA A 302 -5.16 11.54 37.00
CA ALA A 302 -5.48 12.52 38.02
C ALA A 302 -5.41 13.95 37.47
N PHE A 303 -6.11 14.90 38.10
CA PHE A 303 -6.12 16.31 37.69
C PHE A 303 -4.70 16.90 37.56
N ALA A 304 -3.82 16.61 38.52
CA ALA A 304 -2.43 17.07 38.49
C ALA A 304 -1.65 16.51 37.29
N GLN A 305 -1.85 15.24 36.93
CA GLN A 305 -1.20 14.62 35.76
C GLN A 305 -1.70 15.22 34.46
N LYS A 306 -3.00 15.54 34.35
CA LYS A 306 -3.55 16.25 33.19
C LYS A 306 -2.93 17.64 33.03
N ALA A 307 -2.78 18.38 34.13
CA ALA A 307 -2.12 19.68 34.11
C ALA A 307 -0.64 19.59 33.71
N GLU A 308 0.12 18.61 34.25
CA GLU A 308 1.51 18.36 33.87
C GLU A 308 1.61 18.02 32.37
N LEU A 309 0.73 17.16 31.87
CA LEU A 309 0.67 16.76 30.48
C LEU A 309 0.42 17.95 29.56
N SER A 310 -0.61 18.75 29.85
CA SER A 310 -0.94 19.96 29.07
C SER A 310 0.17 21.01 29.07
N ALA A 311 0.95 21.11 30.15
CA ALA A 311 2.09 22.01 30.22
C ALA A 311 3.34 21.46 29.50
N THR A 312 3.59 20.15 29.60
CA THR A 312 4.83 19.54 29.11
C THR A 312 4.79 19.24 27.62
N LEU A 313 3.62 18.89 27.07
CA LEU A 313 3.48 18.51 25.66
C LEU A 313 3.94 19.61 24.68
N PRO A 314 3.43 20.85 24.78
CA PRO A 314 3.81 21.89 23.83
C PRO A 314 5.29 22.23 23.93
N LEU A 315 5.89 22.11 25.12
CA LEU A 315 7.30 22.39 25.36
C LEU A 315 8.23 21.34 24.73
N LYS A 316 7.86 20.06 24.80
CA LYS A 316 8.71 18.96 24.28
C LYS A 316 8.46 18.62 22.81
N PHE A 317 7.19 18.56 22.42
CA PHE A 317 6.77 18.01 21.13
C PHE A 317 5.98 19.03 20.29
N GLY A 318 5.81 20.26 20.78
CA GLY A 318 5.10 21.31 20.08
C GLY A 318 3.68 20.90 19.68
N LYS A 319 3.31 21.28 18.45
CA LYS A 319 2.01 20.96 17.86
C LYS A 319 1.82 19.45 17.62
N LEU A 320 2.89 18.73 17.24
CA LEU A 320 2.83 17.30 16.95
C LEU A 320 2.32 16.50 18.15
N GLY A 321 2.92 16.69 19.33
CA GLY A 321 2.47 15.99 20.53
C GLY A 321 1.03 16.31 20.89
N MET A 322 0.62 17.58 20.76
CA MET A 322 -0.74 18.04 21.09
C MET A 322 -1.79 17.44 20.17
N ASP A 323 -1.49 17.31 18.88
CA ASP A 323 -2.40 16.71 17.92
C ASP A 323 -2.43 15.19 18.09
N MET A 324 -1.29 14.54 18.33
CA MET A 324 -1.24 13.10 18.61
C MET A 324 -2.05 12.74 19.85
N PHE A 325 -1.95 13.53 20.93
CA PHE A 325 -2.70 13.30 22.15
C PHE A 325 -4.23 13.31 21.93
N LYS A 326 -4.74 14.11 20.97
CA LYS A 326 -6.16 14.14 20.63
C LYS A 326 -6.64 12.88 19.90
N LEU A 327 -5.73 12.15 19.27
CA LEU A 327 -6.02 10.91 18.53
C LEU A 327 -6.02 9.68 19.44
N ILE A 328 -5.60 9.81 20.71
CA ILE A 328 -5.57 8.70 21.66
C ILE A 328 -6.97 8.46 22.23
N ASP A 329 -7.69 7.53 21.60
CA ASP A 329 -9.07 7.18 21.95
C ASP A 329 -9.26 5.71 22.35
N GLY A 330 -8.19 4.91 22.33
CA GLY A 330 -8.24 3.47 22.59
C GLY A 330 -8.80 2.64 21.44
N LYS A 331 -8.93 3.21 20.24
CA LYS A 331 -9.40 2.53 19.01
C LYS A 331 -8.46 2.75 17.84
N THR A 332 -7.94 3.96 17.70
CA THR A 332 -7.04 4.37 16.65
C THR A 332 -5.66 3.81 16.94
N ASP A 333 -5.12 2.96 16.07
CA ASP A 333 -3.82 2.31 16.28
C ASP A 333 -2.63 3.16 15.78
N PHE A 334 -1.41 2.69 16.06
CA PHE A 334 -0.19 3.43 15.69
C PHE A 334 -0.08 3.70 14.19
N VAL A 335 -0.53 2.77 13.35
CA VAL A 335 -0.47 2.91 11.89
C VAL A 335 -1.47 3.97 11.46
N GLU A 336 -2.71 3.91 11.95
CA GLU A 336 -3.74 4.93 11.68
C GLU A 336 -3.32 6.33 12.15
N ILE A 337 -2.74 6.45 13.34
CA ILE A 337 -2.23 7.73 13.87
C ILE A 337 -1.12 8.27 12.95
N ALA A 338 -0.14 7.45 12.57
CA ALA A 338 0.95 7.85 11.68
C ALA A 338 0.42 8.35 10.33
N LEU A 339 -0.58 7.68 9.77
CA LEU A 339 -1.21 8.05 8.50
C LEU A 339 -2.00 9.37 8.61
N GLN A 340 -2.79 9.55 9.68
CA GLN A 340 -3.56 10.80 9.89
C GLN A 340 -2.66 12.01 10.15
N MET A 341 -1.55 11.80 10.83
CA MET A 341 -0.61 12.86 11.17
C MET A 341 0.43 13.13 10.09
N HIS A 342 0.49 12.30 9.04
CA HIS A 342 1.54 12.32 8.03
C HIS A 342 2.94 12.36 8.66
N CYS A 343 3.22 11.40 9.54
CA CYS A 343 4.52 11.25 10.20
C CYS A 343 4.95 9.78 10.27
N SER A 344 6.23 9.56 10.59
CA SER A 344 6.83 8.22 10.69
C SER A 344 6.40 7.48 11.97
N LEU A 345 6.40 6.14 11.93
CA LEU A 345 6.19 5.31 13.14
C LEU A 345 7.23 5.60 14.23
N PHE A 346 8.46 6.00 13.84
CA PHE A 346 9.50 6.43 14.79
C PHE A 346 9.07 7.67 15.59
N GLU A 347 8.45 8.66 14.93
CA GLU A 347 7.95 9.86 15.61
C GLU A 347 6.76 9.53 16.52
N ILE A 348 5.92 8.56 16.14
CA ILE A 348 4.88 8.02 17.01
C ILE A 348 5.50 7.39 18.27
N ASP A 349 6.51 6.52 18.10
CA ASP A 349 7.18 5.86 19.22
C ASP A 349 7.85 6.84 20.18
N ASP A 350 8.47 7.92 19.66
CA ASP A 350 9.11 8.93 20.50
C ASP A 350 8.09 9.64 21.41
N VAL A 351 6.96 10.08 20.83
CA VAL A 351 5.92 10.81 21.56
C VAL A 351 5.15 9.87 22.49
N LEU A 352 4.65 8.75 21.98
CA LEU A 352 3.88 7.79 22.76
C LEU A 352 4.75 7.06 23.78
N GLY A 353 6.02 6.79 23.46
CA GLY A 353 6.99 6.26 24.41
C GLY A 353 7.21 7.20 25.60
N PHE A 354 7.20 8.52 25.39
CA PHE A 354 7.19 9.48 26.49
C PHE A 354 5.90 9.41 27.31
N PHE A 355 4.73 9.29 26.67
CA PHE A 355 3.44 9.15 27.38
C PHE A 355 3.39 7.86 28.20
N GLY A 356 3.88 6.76 27.66
CA GLY A 356 4.02 5.48 28.35
C GLY A 356 4.92 5.57 29.58
N LYS A 357 6.11 6.16 29.44
CA LYS A 357 7.06 6.36 30.55
C LYS A 357 6.47 7.21 31.69
N LYS A 358 5.52 8.09 31.39
CA LYS A 358 4.81 8.94 32.35
C LYS A 358 3.51 8.32 32.86
N ASN A 359 3.16 7.11 32.42
CA ASN A 359 1.89 6.43 32.71
C ASN A 359 0.66 7.23 32.27
N PHE A 360 0.79 8.03 31.22
CA PHE A 360 -0.33 8.80 30.67
C PHE A 360 -1.20 7.99 29.71
N VAL A 361 -0.59 6.98 29.10
CA VAL A 361 -1.19 6.13 28.08
C VAL A 361 -0.83 4.69 28.38
N SER A 362 -1.79 3.78 28.22
CA SER A 362 -1.57 2.34 28.18
C SER A 362 -1.65 1.84 26.74
N PHE A 363 -0.88 0.81 26.41
CA PHE A 363 -0.85 0.20 25.09
C PHE A 363 -1.46 -1.19 25.14
N ALA A 364 -2.35 -1.47 24.20
CA ALA A 364 -2.88 -2.81 23.97
C ALA A 364 -2.47 -3.26 22.57
N GLN A 365 -1.93 -4.47 22.45
CA GLN A 365 -1.60 -5.04 21.15
C GLN A 365 -2.89 -5.36 20.40
N LEU A 366 -2.95 -4.98 19.13
CA LEU A 366 -4.07 -5.26 18.26
C LEU A 366 -4.10 -6.77 17.93
N PRO A 367 -5.20 -7.49 18.23
CA PRO A 367 -5.31 -8.91 17.92
C PRO A 367 -5.22 -9.18 16.41
N ARG A 368 -4.68 -10.35 16.04
CA ARG A 368 -4.53 -10.78 14.64
C ARG A 368 -5.84 -10.71 13.84
N GLU A 369 -6.95 -11.11 14.46
CA GLU A 369 -8.30 -11.05 13.86
C GLU A 369 -8.73 -9.61 13.57
N GLU A 370 -8.41 -8.67 14.47
CA GLU A 370 -8.70 -7.26 14.28
C GLU A 370 -7.78 -6.62 13.23
N ILE A 371 -6.51 -7.03 13.15
CA ILE A 371 -5.59 -6.61 12.08
C ILE A 371 -6.15 -7.02 10.71
N ARG A 372 -6.55 -8.29 10.55
CA ARG A 372 -7.19 -8.77 9.32
C ARG A 372 -8.48 -8.01 9.01
N LYS A 373 -9.30 -7.72 10.02
CA LYS A 373 -10.52 -6.94 9.84
C LYS A 373 -10.25 -5.50 9.40
N LYS A 374 -9.22 -4.85 9.96
CA LYS A 374 -8.88 -3.45 9.66
C LYS A 374 -8.17 -3.28 8.31
N TYR A 375 -7.17 -4.11 8.02
CA TYR A 375 -6.28 -3.94 6.86
C TYR A 375 -6.49 -4.98 5.75
N GLY A 376 -7.50 -5.84 5.89
CA GLY A 376 -7.79 -6.91 4.95
C GLY A 376 -6.81 -8.09 5.03
N ASP A 377 -7.04 -9.09 4.19
CA ASP A 377 -6.20 -10.29 4.11
C ASP A 377 -4.79 -9.99 3.59
N ASP A 378 -4.65 -9.03 2.67
CA ASP A 378 -3.37 -8.59 2.14
C ASP A 378 -2.54 -7.92 3.24
N GLY A 379 -3.12 -6.93 3.94
CA GLY A 379 -2.49 -6.24 5.06
C GLY A 379 -2.12 -7.20 6.20
N PHE A 380 -2.97 -8.18 6.49
CA PHE A 380 -2.65 -9.23 7.47
C PHE A 380 -1.49 -10.12 7.02
N SER A 381 -1.41 -10.46 5.74
CA SER A 381 -0.31 -11.25 5.19
C SER A 381 1.02 -10.50 5.28
N ILE A 382 1.00 -9.19 5.02
CA ILE A 382 2.16 -8.30 5.19
C ILE A 382 2.56 -8.19 6.66
N TYR A 383 1.59 -8.03 7.57
CA TYR A 383 1.82 -7.99 9.01
C TYR A 383 2.54 -9.25 9.52
N LYS A 384 2.12 -10.44 9.06
CA LYS A 384 2.75 -11.71 9.48
C LYS A 384 4.26 -11.75 9.25
N LYS A 385 4.78 -11.05 8.24
CA LYS A 385 6.20 -11.08 7.87
C LYS A 385 6.97 -9.85 8.34
N TYR A 386 6.37 -8.67 8.29
CA TYR A 386 7.05 -7.40 8.52
C TYR A 386 6.47 -6.56 9.66
N GLY A 387 5.47 -7.08 10.39
CA GLY A 387 4.82 -6.39 11.50
C GLY A 387 4.17 -5.08 11.10
N ARG A 388 4.11 -4.14 12.05
CA ARG A 388 3.51 -2.81 11.81
C ARG A 388 4.19 -2.00 10.71
N ASP A 389 5.51 -2.17 10.50
CA ASP A 389 6.28 -1.43 9.49
C ASP A 389 5.78 -1.80 8.08
N GLY A 390 5.51 -3.09 7.87
CA GLY A 390 4.95 -3.59 6.62
C GLY A 390 3.56 -3.05 6.35
N VAL A 391 2.68 -3.09 7.35
CA VAL A 391 1.30 -2.58 7.22
C VAL A 391 1.31 -1.07 6.98
N TYR A 392 2.19 -0.32 7.64
CA TYR A 392 2.30 1.12 7.43
C TYR A 392 2.78 1.47 6.02
N LEU A 393 3.80 0.78 5.50
CA LEU A 393 4.21 0.97 4.09
C LEU A 393 3.08 0.60 3.12
N TYR A 394 2.37 -0.49 3.39
CA TYR A 394 1.21 -0.89 2.59
C TYR A 394 0.11 0.16 2.58
N GLU A 395 -0.18 0.81 3.70
CA GLU A 395 -1.20 1.84 3.78
C GLU A 395 -0.76 3.20 3.19
N LEU A 396 0.54 3.44 3.07
CA LEU A 396 1.09 4.62 2.39
C LEU A 396 1.02 4.49 0.88
N ILE A 397 0.97 3.27 0.35
CA ILE A 397 0.69 3.01 -1.07
C ILE A 397 -0.64 3.72 -1.40
N GLY A 398 -0.56 4.63 -2.37
CA GLY A 398 -1.65 5.47 -2.90
C GLY A 398 -2.15 6.61 -2.02
N LYS A 399 -1.59 6.81 -0.83
CA LYS A 399 -1.68 8.10 -0.14
C LYS A 399 -0.58 9.04 -0.60
N GLU A 400 0.61 8.49 -0.82
CA GLU A 400 1.75 9.23 -1.34
C GLU A 400 1.86 9.14 -2.87
N LYS A 401 2.56 10.12 -3.46
CA LYS A 401 2.70 10.25 -4.91
C LYS A 401 3.72 9.28 -5.50
N SER A 402 4.81 9.03 -4.78
CA SER A 402 5.94 8.24 -5.26
C SER A 402 6.50 7.31 -4.17
N LEU A 403 7.20 6.24 -4.57
CA LEU A 403 7.93 5.37 -3.64
C LEU A 403 8.96 6.13 -2.81
N ARG A 404 9.60 7.14 -3.41
CA ARG A 404 10.58 7.99 -2.73
C ARG A 404 9.92 8.76 -1.59
N ASP A 405 8.74 9.33 -1.80
CA ASP A 405 8.00 10.06 -0.77
C ASP A 405 7.59 9.11 0.37
N ILE A 406 7.15 7.89 0.04
CA ILE A 406 6.82 6.87 1.05
C ILE A 406 8.03 6.56 1.95
N ILE A 407 9.22 6.38 1.37
CA ILE A 407 10.43 6.09 2.16
C ILE A 407 10.89 7.31 2.98
N LEU A 408 10.87 8.50 2.39
CA LEU A 408 11.21 9.73 3.10
C LEU A 408 10.27 9.98 4.29
N LEU A 409 8.97 9.78 4.09
CA LEU A 409 7.96 9.95 5.13
C LEU A 409 8.08 8.88 6.21
N SER A 410 8.22 7.61 5.82
CA SER A 410 8.25 6.50 6.77
C SER A 410 9.52 6.42 7.60
N LYS A 411 10.62 6.99 7.10
CA LYS A 411 11.97 6.88 7.68
C LYS A 411 12.44 5.44 7.88
N ILE A 412 11.82 4.47 7.18
CA ILE A 412 12.28 3.08 7.17
C ILE A 412 13.54 3.01 6.32
N GLU A 413 14.52 2.20 6.74
CA GLU A 413 15.75 2.02 5.99
C GLU A 413 15.42 1.59 4.54
N PRO A 414 15.98 2.25 3.51
CA PRO A 414 15.58 1.99 2.14
C PRO A 414 15.69 0.54 1.70
N LYS A 415 16.73 -0.19 2.13
CA LYS A 415 16.90 -1.62 1.81
C LYS A 415 15.75 -2.46 2.37
N ARG A 416 15.38 -2.23 3.63
CA ARG A 416 14.25 -2.91 4.27
C ARG A 416 12.92 -2.54 3.63
N ALA A 417 12.73 -1.26 3.28
CA ALA A 417 11.54 -0.82 2.56
C ALA A 417 11.41 -1.51 1.19
N VAL A 418 12.50 -1.65 0.44
CA VAL A 418 12.53 -2.39 -0.84
C VAL A 418 12.08 -3.85 -0.65
N GLU A 419 12.59 -4.54 0.37
CA GLU A 419 12.16 -5.92 0.66
C GLU A 419 10.68 -6.01 0.99
N ILE A 420 10.17 -5.06 1.80
CA ILE A 420 8.75 -4.96 2.12
C ILE A 420 7.93 -4.73 0.84
N PHE A 421 8.34 -3.80 -0.03
CA PHE A 421 7.63 -3.53 -1.28
C PHE A 421 7.58 -4.73 -2.23
N VAL A 422 8.68 -5.47 -2.36
CA VAL A 422 8.69 -6.70 -3.15
C VAL A 422 7.69 -7.71 -2.60
N PHE A 423 7.63 -7.86 -1.28
CA PHE A 423 6.66 -8.78 -0.67
C PHE A 423 5.22 -8.29 -0.81
N ILE A 424 4.95 -7.00 -0.61
CA ILE A 424 3.63 -6.40 -0.86
C ILE A 424 3.20 -6.70 -2.30
N HIS A 425 4.09 -6.52 -3.27
CA HIS A 425 3.83 -6.80 -4.67
C HIS A 425 3.46 -8.28 -4.93
N GLN A 426 4.13 -9.23 -4.25
CA GLN A 426 3.82 -10.65 -4.31
C GLN A 426 2.44 -10.96 -3.72
N VAL A 427 2.13 -10.43 -2.54
CA VAL A 427 0.83 -10.60 -1.86
C VAL A 427 -0.30 -10.09 -2.74
N LEU A 428 -0.09 -8.96 -3.40
CA LEU A 428 -1.07 -8.32 -4.27
C LEU A 428 -1.26 -9.00 -5.64
N GLY A 429 -0.50 -10.07 -5.93
CA GLY A 429 -0.59 -10.82 -7.17
C GLY A 429 -0.38 -9.93 -8.40
N LEU A 430 0.58 -9.02 -8.32
CA LEU A 430 0.89 -8.12 -9.43
C LEU A 430 1.79 -8.88 -10.43
N ASP A 431 1.36 -8.97 -11.68
CA ASP A 431 2.06 -9.77 -12.72
C ASP A 431 3.35 -9.13 -13.24
N VAL A 432 3.57 -7.82 -12.97
CA VAL A 432 4.73 -7.09 -13.48
C VAL A 432 5.93 -7.42 -12.60
N PRO A 433 7.03 -8.01 -13.08
CA PRO A 433 8.17 -8.34 -12.23
C PRO A 433 8.75 -7.08 -11.58
N PHE A 434 8.43 -6.84 -10.31
CA PHE A 434 9.01 -5.77 -9.51
C PHE A 434 10.41 -6.21 -9.07
N ASP A 435 11.39 -5.90 -9.90
CA ASP A 435 12.80 -6.14 -9.60
C ASP A 435 13.28 -5.18 -8.51
N LYS A 436 14.05 -5.69 -7.55
CA LYS A 436 14.70 -4.89 -6.51
C LYS A 436 15.51 -3.75 -7.12
N ASP A 437 16.19 -4.03 -8.23
CA ASP A 437 17.02 -3.04 -8.95
C ASP A 437 16.20 -1.91 -9.56
N MET A 438 14.95 -2.16 -9.91
CA MET A 438 14.02 -1.13 -10.39
C MET A 438 13.62 -0.21 -9.24
N ILE A 439 13.29 -0.76 -8.08
CA ILE A 439 12.93 0.02 -6.89
C ILE A 439 14.14 0.86 -6.44
N TYR A 440 15.33 0.27 -6.38
CA TYR A 440 16.56 1.01 -6.03
C TYR A 440 16.80 2.20 -6.97
N ARG A 441 16.60 2.01 -8.28
CA ARG A 441 16.68 3.10 -9.27
C ARG A 441 15.68 4.21 -9.01
N GLN A 442 14.42 3.88 -8.74
CA GLN A 442 13.39 4.86 -8.40
C GLN A 442 13.71 5.64 -7.11
N LEU A 443 14.43 5.02 -6.19
CA LEU A 443 14.89 5.66 -4.96
C LEU A 443 16.18 6.47 -5.13
N GLY A 444 16.81 6.41 -6.31
CA GLY A 444 18.10 7.05 -6.58
C GLY A 444 19.27 6.39 -5.83
N ILE A 445 19.10 5.14 -5.40
CA ILE A 445 20.12 4.35 -4.72
C ILE A 445 20.85 3.54 -5.79
N LYS A 446 22.17 3.75 -5.90
CA LYS A 446 23.03 3.05 -6.86
C LYS A 446 23.62 1.79 -6.28
#